data_AF-A0A9J6GSD5-F1
#
_entry.id   AF-A0A9J6GSD5-F1
#
_cell.length_a   1.000
_cell.length_b   1.000
_cell.length_c   1.000
_cell.angle_alpha   90.00
_cell.angle_beta   90.00
_cell.angle_gamma   90.00
#
_symmetry.space_group_name_H-M   'P 1'
#
loop_
_entity.id
_entity.type
_entity.pdbx_description
1 polymer ?
#
loop_
_entity_poly.entity_id
_entity_poly.type
_entity_poly.pdbx_seq_one_letter_code
_entity_poly.pdbx_strand_id
1 'polypeptide(L)'
;MVAYLRAFGEAWNFLPSNEALVFIDNHDNQRGHGGGGGVLTFFEPRLYKMATAFMLAWPYGLPRVMSSYRWPRYFRDGNDQNNWIGPPADVEWRIKKVLRNPDDTCGNGWVCEHRFVGWRGCPRKLCAFTRER
;
A
#
# COMPACT_ATOMS: atom_id res chain seq x y z
N MET A 1 16.00 -9.47 11.94
CA MET A 1 14.96 -8.51 11.47
C MET A 1 13.65 -8.63 12.25
N VAL A 2 13.12 -9.82 12.55
CA VAL A 2 11.85 -9.97 13.32
C VAL A 2 11.99 -9.72 14.84
N ALA A 3 13.19 -9.89 15.42
CA ALA A 3 13.41 -9.77 16.87
C ALA A 3 13.02 -8.39 17.46
N TYR A 4 13.15 -7.32 16.67
CA TYR A 4 12.87 -5.96 17.12
C TYR A 4 11.37 -5.58 17.07
N LEU A 5 10.53 -6.33 16.35
CA LEU A 5 9.12 -5.98 16.19
C LEU A 5 8.22 -6.46 17.34
N ARG A 6 8.77 -7.15 18.35
CA ARG A 6 8.01 -7.72 19.47
C ARG A 6 7.20 -6.68 20.26
N ALA A 7 7.65 -5.44 20.28
CA ALA A 7 6.99 -4.32 20.98
C ALA A 7 6.59 -3.19 20.02
N PHE A 8 6.41 -3.49 18.73
CA PHE A 8 6.03 -2.48 17.74
C PHE A 8 4.67 -1.85 18.09
N GLY A 9 4.59 -0.52 18.07
CA GLY A 9 3.38 0.25 18.42
C GLY A 9 3.67 1.33 19.48
N GLU A 10 2.80 1.47 20.47
CA GLU A 10 2.89 2.50 21.52
C GLU A 10 4.22 2.48 22.29
N ALA A 11 4.82 1.29 22.51
CA ALA A 11 6.12 1.18 23.19
C ALA A 11 7.29 1.80 22.40
N TRP A 12 7.07 2.14 21.13
CA TRP A 12 8.00 2.90 20.29
C TRP A 12 7.69 4.39 20.29
N ASN A 13 6.86 4.86 21.23
CA ASN A 13 6.40 6.23 21.35
C ASN A 13 5.56 6.71 20.16
N PHE A 14 4.85 5.78 19.51
CA PHE A 14 3.79 6.13 18.56
C PHE A 14 2.49 6.46 19.28
N LEU A 15 1.51 6.98 18.54
CA LEU A 15 0.17 7.29 19.05
C LEU A 15 -0.48 6.07 19.72
N PRO A 16 -1.42 6.29 20.66
CA PRO A 16 -2.30 5.24 21.15
C PRO A 16 -2.96 4.48 19.99
N SER A 17 -3.06 3.16 20.11
CA SER A 17 -3.54 2.26 19.06
C SER A 17 -4.95 2.61 18.59
N ASN A 18 -5.83 3.06 19.48
CA ASN A 18 -7.19 3.48 19.17
C ASN A 18 -7.29 4.85 18.48
N GLU A 19 -6.19 5.58 18.35
CA GLU A 19 -6.10 6.90 17.69
C GLU A 19 -5.25 6.85 16.40
N ALA A 20 -4.57 5.73 16.16
CA ALA A 20 -3.65 5.59 15.04
C ALA A 20 -4.33 5.02 13.78
N LEU A 21 -4.31 5.78 12.67
CA LEU A 21 -4.53 5.23 11.33
C LEU A 21 -3.17 4.82 10.74
N VAL A 22 -2.97 3.53 10.51
CA VAL A 22 -1.67 2.98 10.09
C VAL A 22 -1.68 2.52 8.65
N PHE A 23 -0.56 2.71 7.96
CA PHE A 23 -0.37 2.33 6.56
C PHE A 23 1.13 2.11 6.29
N ILE A 24 1.46 1.27 5.31
CA ILE A 24 2.84 1.07 4.85
C ILE A 24 3.27 2.26 3.98
N ASP A 25 2.39 2.67 3.07
CA ASP A 25 2.56 3.78 2.16
C ASP A 25 1.23 4.53 1.96
N ASN A 26 1.31 5.73 1.39
CA ASN A 26 0.17 6.52 0.95
C ASN A 26 0.48 7.11 -0.44
N HIS A 27 -0.43 7.89 -1.00
CA HIS A 27 -0.29 8.47 -2.33
C HIS A 27 0.89 9.45 -2.48
N ASP A 28 1.30 10.11 -1.40
CA ASP A 28 2.41 11.07 -1.40
C ASP A 28 3.77 10.35 -1.28
N ASN A 29 3.95 9.56 -0.22
CA ASN A 29 5.25 9.00 0.12
C ASN A 29 5.69 7.88 -0.84
N GLN A 30 4.74 7.20 -1.51
CA GLN A 30 5.06 6.25 -2.57
C GLN A 30 5.68 6.92 -3.81
N ARG A 31 5.65 8.26 -3.86
CA ARG A 31 6.23 9.13 -4.89
C ARG A 31 7.38 10.01 -4.38
N GLY A 32 7.77 9.83 -3.11
CA GLY A 32 8.80 10.65 -2.46
C GLY A 32 8.30 12.01 -1.96
N HIS A 33 6.98 12.26 -1.93
CA HIS A 33 6.41 13.45 -1.30
C HIS A 33 6.07 13.19 0.17
N GLY A 34 6.24 14.20 1.01
CA GLY A 34 6.10 14.05 2.46
C GLY A 34 7.27 13.26 3.04
N GLY A 35 7.89 13.79 4.10
CA GLY A 35 9.12 13.24 4.67
C GLY A 35 9.07 11.73 4.96
N GLY A 36 10.24 11.09 5.03
CA GLY A 36 10.37 9.64 5.24
C GLY A 36 10.62 8.83 3.98
N GLY A 37 11.29 9.42 2.97
CA GLY A 37 11.67 8.73 1.73
C GLY A 37 12.28 7.34 1.96
N GLY A 38 12.04 6.41 1.03
CA GLY A 38 12.44 5.00 1.17
C GLY A 38 11.36 4.08 1.77
N VAL A 39 10.09 4.47 1.72
CA VAL A 39 8.96 3.59 2.06
C VAL A 39 8.85 2.40 1.10
N LEU A 40 8.32 1.28 1.59
CA LEU A 40 7.99 0.14 0.74
C LEU A 40 6.73 0.43 -0.06
N THR A 41 6.75 0.14 -1.35
CA THR A 41 5.60 0.35 -2.25
C THR A 41 5.33 -0.89 -3.09
N PHE A 42 4.29 -0.85 -3.93
CA PHE A 42 4.04 -1.92 -4.91
C PHE A 42 5.19 -2.13 -5.91
N PHE A 43 6.12 -1.17 -6.07
CA PHE A 43 7.30 -1.36 -6.90
C PHE A 43 8.28 -2.38 -6.31
N GLU A 44 8.19 -2.65 -5.00
CA GLU A 44 8.97 -3.67 -4.28
C GLU A 44 8.02 -4.79 -3.76
N PRO A 45 7.33 -5.52 -4.66
CA PRO A 45 6.10 -6.24 -4.34
C PRO A 45 6.27 -7.37 -3.31
N ARG A 46 7.45 -8.00 -3.25
CA ARG A 46 7.71 -9.07 -2.28
C ARG A 46 7.78 -8.52 -0.85
N LEU A 47 8.57 -7.47 -0.64
CA LEU A 47 8.74 -6.84 0.67
C LEU A 47 7.46 -6.13 1.11
N TYR A 48 6.79 -5.44 0.17
CA TYR A 48 5.50 -4.78 0.44
C TYR A 48 4.45 -5.78 0.94
N LYS A 49 4.34 -6.96 0.31
CA LYS A 49 3.43 -8.01 0.77
C LYS A 49 3.78 -8.50 2.18
N MET A 50 5.06 -8.65 2.51
CA MET A 50 5.47 -9.07 3.86
C MET A 50 5.17 -7.99 4.91
N ALA A 51 5.44 -6.72 4.60
CA ALA A 51 5.19 -5.59 5.50
C ALA A 51 3.69 -5.40 5.76
N THR A 52 2.88 -5.42 4.71
CA THR A 52 1.41 -5.34 4.84
C THR A 52 0.87 -6.55 5.63
N ALA A 53 1.52 -7.72 5.58
CA ALA A 53 1.07 -8.95 6.27
C ALA A 53 1.31 -8.82 7.76
N PHE A 54 2.46 -8.26 8.12
CA PHE A 54 2.71 -7.85 9.48
C PHE A 54 1.72 -6.78 9.96
N MET A 55 1.50 -5.70 9.19
CA MET A 55 0.58 -4.62 9.56
C MET A 55 -0.85 -5.12 9.82
N LEU A 56 -1.36 -6.02 8.97
CA LEU A 56 -2.71 -6.56 9.16
C LEU A 56 -2.80 -7.54 10.33
N ALA A 57 -1.77 -8.37 10.56
CA ALA A 57 -1.77 -9.36 11.63
C ALA A 57 -1.41 -8.80 13.02
N TRP A 58 -0.76 -7.63 13.08
CA TRP A 58 -0.30 -7.01 14.32
C TRP A 58 -1.39 -6.09 14.91
N PRO A 59 -1.74 -6.20 16.20
CA PRO A 59 -2.87 -5.49 16.80
C PRO A 59 -2.50 -4.04 17.17
N TYR A 60 -2.18 -3.21 16.18
CA TYR A 60 -1.82 -1.81 16.37
C TYR A 60 -2.46 -0.92 15.31
N GLY A 61 -3.25 0.06 15.74
CA GLY A 61 -3.92 1.01 14.84
C GLY A 61 -5.07 0.42 14.04
N LEU A 62 -5.72 1.30 13.28
CA LEU A 62 -6.65 0.94 12.21
C LEU A 62 -5.87 0.86 10.88
N PRO A 63 -5.68 -0.33 10.28
CA PRO A 63 -4.90 -0.45 9.06
C PRO A 63 -5.64 0.06 7.82
N ARG A 64 -4.94 0.83 6.99
CA ARG A 64 -5.38 1.25 5.66
C ARG A 64 -4.39 0.77 4.60
N VAL A 65 -4.87 -0.08 3.69
CA VAL A 65 -4.08 -0.61 2.57
C VAL A 65 -4.19 0.34 1.38
N MET A 66 -3.05 0.79 0.84
CA MET A 66 -3.02 1.60 -0.37
C MET A 66 -3.45 0.77 -1.59
N SER A 67 -4.11 1.41 -2.56
CA SER A 67 -4.46 0.78 -3.83
C SER A 67 -4.09 1.74 -4.96
N SER A 68 -3.03 1.40 -5.68
CA SER A 68 -2.33 2.32 -6.57
C SER A 68 -2.63 2.02 -8.04
N TYR A 69 -2.10 2.90 -8.88
CA TYR A 69 -1.87 2.67 -10.30
C TYR A 69 -0.37 2.75 -10.60
N ARG A 70 0.04 2.18 -11.72
CA ARG A 70 1.44 2.20 -12.17
C ARG A 70 1.70 3.43 -13.02
N TRP A 71 2.82 4.10 -12.76
CA TRP A 71 3.39 5.14 -13.62
C TRP A 71 4.86 4.82 -13.91
N PRO A 72 5.45 5.36 -15.00
CA PRO A 72 6.87 5.20 -15.29
C PRO A 72 7.69 6.08 -14.35
N ARG A 73 8.33 5.50 -13.33
CA ARG A 73 9.27 6.24 -12.46
C ARG A 73 10.55 6.59 -13.19
N TYR A 74 11.07 7.79 -12.98
CA TYR A 74 12.36 8.22 -13.48
C TYR A 74 13.15 8.94 -12.39
N PHE A 75 14.12 8.26 -11.79
CA PHE A 75 14.90 8.83 -10.69
C PHE A 75 16.12 9.62 -11.18
N ARG A 76 16.23 10.86 -10.70
CA ARG A 76 17.48 11.66 -10.71
C ARG A 76 17.71 12.22 -9.31
N ASP A 77 18.95 12.12 -8.83
CA ASP A 77 19.36 12.64 -7.52
C ASP A 77 18.42 12.25 -6.38
N GLY A 78 17.99 10.99 -6.37
CA GLY A 78 17.09 10.43 -5.35
C GLY A 78 15.60 10.79 -5.51
N ASN A 79 15.22 11.55 -6.54
CA ASN A 79 13.86 12.03 -6.74
C ASN A 79 13.23 11.49 -8.03
N ASP A 80 11.99 10.99 -7.94
CA ASP A 80 11.19 10.60 -9.11
C ASP A 80 10.72 11.85 -9.85
N GLN A 81 11.33 12.12 -11.00
CA GLN A 81 11.00 13.25 -11.88
C GLN A 81 9.61 13.12 -12.51
N ASN A 82 9.02 11.92 -12.45
CA ASN A 82 7.70 11.60 -13.00
C ASN A 82 6.63 11.44 -11.90
N ASN A 83 6.89 11.94 -10.69
CA ASN A 83 5.95 11.90 -9.55
C ASN A 83 4.63 12.67 -9.80
N TRP A 84 4.58 13.52 -10.83
CA TRP A 84 3.40 14.27 -11.26
C TRP A 84 2.43 13.48 -12.15
N ILE A 85 2.82 12.28 -12.63
CA ILE A 85 1.99 11.52 -13.57
C ILE A 85 0.69 11.06 -12.89
N GLY A 86 -0.44 11.41 -13.52
CA GLY A 86 -1.79 11.07 -13.09
C GLY A 86 -2.18 9.61 -13.33
N PRO A 87 -3.43 9.23 -12.99
CA PRO A 87 -3.92 7.86 -13.18
C PRO A 87 -3.97 7.46 -14.67
N PRO A 88 -4.08 6.15 -14.97
CA PRO A 88 -4.23 5.68 -16.33
C PRO A 88 -5.42 6.37 -17.02
N ALA A 89 -5.14 7.08 -18.11
CA ALA A 89 -6.14 7.81 -18.89
C ALA A 89 -6.15 7.36 -20.37
N ASP A 90 -7.29 7.49 -21.03
CA ASP A 90 -7.44 7.29 -22.48
C ASP A 90 -6.96 8.53 -23.28
N VAL A 91 -7.09 8.48 -24.60
CA VAL A 91 -6.62 9.57 -25.48
C VAL A 91 -7.44 10.85 -25.31
N GLU A 92 -8.66 10.74 -24.74
CA GLU A 92 -9.52 11.86 -24.37
C GLU A 92 -9.34 12.30 -22.90
N TRP A 93 -8.27 11.85 -22.23
CA TRP A 93 -7.95 12.17 -20.82
C TRP A 93 -8.98 11.68 -19.78
N ARG A 94 -9.84 10.72 -20.14
CA ARG A 94 -10.76 10.11 -19.18
C ARG A 94 -10.05 8.98 -18.44
N ILE A 95 -10.31 8.87 -17.14
CA ILE A 95 -9.73 7.82 -16.30
C ILE A 95 -10.20 6.45 -16.83
N LYS A 96 -9.23 5.59 -17.13
CA LYS A 96 -9.46 4.24 -17.63
C LYS A 96 -10.13 3.38 -16.56
N LYS A 97 -11.11 2.57 -16.98
CA LYS A 97 -11.75 1.58 -16.10
C LYS A 97 -10.73 0.56 -15.60
N VAL A 98 -10.90 0.13 -14.35
CA VAL A 98 -10.20 -1.02 -13.78
C VAL A 98 -10.69 -2.28 -14.48
N LEU A 99 -9.78 -2.99 -15.16
CA LEU A 99 -10.07 -4.29 -15.74
C LEU A 99 -9.72 -5.38 -14.73
N ARG A 100 -10.61 -6.36 -14.57
CA ARG A 100 -10.39 -7.52 -13.70
C ARG A 100 -9.96 -8.70 -14.55
N ASN A 101 -8.76 -9.19 -14.32
CA ASN A 101 -8.22 -10.34 -15.01
C ASN A 101 -8.79 -11.65 -14.43
N PRO A 102 -8.72 -12.78 -15.17
CA PRO A 102 -9.19 -14.08 -14.67
C PRO A 102 -8.50 -14.58 -13.40
N ASP A 103 -7.29 -14.13 -13.12
CA ASP A 103 -6.50 -14.44 -11.91
C ASP A 103 -6.81 -13.49 -10.72
N ASP A 104 -7.88 -12.70 -10.83
CA ASP A 104 -8.32 -11.65 -9.89
C ASP A 104 -7.37 -10.45 -9.75
N THR A 105 -6.31 -10.37 -10.56
CA THR A 105 -5.47 -9.17 -10.63
C THR A 105 -6.16 -8.06 -11.40
N CYS A 106 -5.66 -6.84 -11.24
CA CYS A 106 -6.12 -5.71 -12.04
C CYS A 106 -5.25 -5.50 -13.27
N GLY A 107 -5.89 -5.07 -14.36
CA GLY A 107 -5.26 -4.64 -15.60
C GLY A 107 -5.43 -3.14 -15.85
N ASN A 108 -5.07 -2.72 -17.05
CA ASN A 108 -5.24 -1.33 -17.53
C ASN A 108 -4.44 -0.27 -16.75
N GLY A 109 -3.27 -0.65 -16.24
CA GLY A 109 -2.40 0.23 -15.46
C GLY A 109 -2.72 0.31 -13.96
N TRP A 110 -3.79 -0.34 -13.50
CA TRP A 110 -4.16 -0.42 -12.09
C TRP A 110 -3.41 -1.54 -11.37
N VAL A 111 -2.94 -1.28 -10.14
CA VAL A 111 -2.16 -2.25 -9.35
C VAL A 111 -3.08 -3.10 -8.48
N CYS A 112 -4.02 -2.46 -7.77
CA CYS A 112 -4.98 -3.11 -6.87
C CYS A 112 -4.35 -4.03 -5.81
N GLU A 113 -3.45 -3.48 -4.99
CA GLU A 113 -2.76 -4.20 -3.91
C GLU A 113 -3.74 -4.88 -2.94
N HIS A 114 -4.91 -4.27 -2.73
CA HIS A 114 -6.03 -4.84 -1.97
C HIS A 114 -6.56 -6.19 -2.51
N ARG A 115 -6.16 -6.60 -3.72
CA ARG A 115 -6.55 -7.87 -4.37
C ARG A 115 -5.42 -8.89 -4.46
N PHE A 116 -4.22 -8.57 -3.98
CA PHE A 116 -3.08 -9.47 -4.11
C PHE A 116 -3.38 -10.87 -3.55
N VAL A 117 -2.95 -11.89 -4.28
CA VAL A 117 -3.09 -13.29 -3.86
C VAL A 117 -2.16 -13.49 -2.66
N GLY A 118 -2.71 -13.97 -1.53
CA GLY A 118 -2.03 -14.11 -0.24
C GLY A 118 -2.84 -13.56 0.94
N TRP A 119 -3.66 -12.53 0.72
CA TRP A 119 -4.52 -11.92 1.76
C TRP A 119 -5.83 -12.67 1.98
N ARG A 120 -6.31 -13.37 0.95
CA ARG A 120 -7.64 -14.03 0.93
C ARG A 120 -7.78 -15.21 1.89
N GLY A 121 -6.68 -15.73 2.43
CA GLY A 121 -6.67 -16.84 3.40
C GLY A 121 -6.51 -16.40 4.85
N CYS A 122 -6.37 -15.10 5.12
CA CYS A 122 -6.24 -14.60 6.49
C CYS A 122 -7.60 -14.71 7.21
N PRO A 123 -7.70 -15.43 8.34
CA PRO A 123 -8.95 -15.58 9.07
C PRO A 123 -9.56 -14.21 9.38
N ARG A 124 -10.89 -14.07 9.30
CA ARG A 124 -11.62 -12.81 9.55
C ARG A 124 -11.31 -12.15 10.92
N LYS A 125 -10.75 -12.91 11.86
CA LYS A 125 -10.31 -12.39 13.17
C LYS A 125 -8.90 -11.77 13.17
N LEU A 126 -8.10 -12.00 12.12
CA LEU A 126 -6.73 -11.50 11.96
C LEU A 126 -6.59 -10.44 10.86
N CYS A 127 -7.49 -10.38 9.88
CA CYS A 127 -7.47 -9.33 8.86
C CYS A 127 -8.88 -8.77 8.70
N ALA A 128 -9.18 -7.71 9.45
CA ALA A 128 -10.44 -6.97 9.35
C ALA A 128 -10.48 -6.19 8.02
N PHE A 129 -10.86 -6.86 6.93
CA PHE A 129 -11.51 -6.17 5.82
C PHE A 129 -12.96 -5.96 6.24
N THR A 130 -13.26 -4.86 6.94
CA THR A 130 -14.63 -4.35 7.03
C THR A 130 -15.05 -3.90 5.64
N ARG A 131 -15.71 -4.81 4.92
CA ARG A 131 -16.51 -4.43 3.76
C ARG A 131 -17.77 -3.76 4.31
N GLU A 132 -17.74 -2.45 4.49
CA GLU A 132 -18.99 -1.69 4.58
C GLU A 132 -19.78 -1.95 3.30
N ARG A 133 -21.05 -2.32 3.48
CA ARG A 133 -21.99 -2.59 2.40
C ARG A 133 -22.46 -1.29 1.78
#